data_AF-A0A2D5I3G5-F1
#
_entry.id   AF-A0A2D5I3G5-F1
#
_cell.length_a   1.000
_cell.length_b   1.000
_cell.length_c   1.000
_cell.angle_alpha   90.00
_cell.angle_beta   90.00
_cell.angle_gamma   90.00
#
_symmetry.space_group_name_H-M   'P 1'
#
loop_
_entity.id
_entity.type
_entity.pdbx_description
1 polymer ?
#
loop_
_entity_poly.entity_id
_entity_poly.type
_entity_poly.pdbx_seq_one_letter_code
_entity_poly.pdbx_strand_id
1 'polypeptide(L)'
;QSSHLPLKLNMAGVIPPIFASSIILFPATLASWFGAPASDPSIEGFNLNSLFADFAASLSPGQPLYIVLYACAIIFFCFFYTALVFNSKETADNLKKSGAFLPGIRPGDQTAKYIDKVLVRLTLIGAIYITGVCLLPEFLVFGYNIPFYFGGTSLLIIVVVTMDFMAQLQSYIMSQQYESLMKKSSFKPGGALR
;
A
#
# COMPACT_ATOMS: atom_id res chain seq x y z
N GLN A 1 11.31 -18.99 25.84
CA GLN A 1 10.65 -18.98 24.52
C GLN A 1 10.94 -17.64 23.86
N SER A 2 11.54 -17.62 22.68
CA SER A 2 11.75 -16.39 21.91
C SER A 2 10.48 -16.03 21.17
N SER A 3 9.91 -14.87 21.47
CA SER A 3 8.80 -14.30 20.71
C SER A 3 9.37 -13.44 19.59
N HIS A 4 8.87 -13.62 18.37
CA HIS A 4 9.27 -12.84 17.20
C HIS A 4 8.20 -11.79 16.91
N LEU A 5 8.62 -10.54 16.69
CA LEU A 5 7.72 -9.49 16.22
C LEU A 5 7.56 -9.65 14.70
N PRO A 6 6.38 -10.04 14.18
CA PRO A 6 6.19 -10.18 12.74
C PRO A 6 6.10 -8.80 12.09
N LEU A 7 7.17 -8.39 11.40
CA LEU A 7 7.16 -7.21 10.55
C LEU A 7 6.88 -7.65 9.11
N LYS A 8 5.76 -7.18 8.55
CA LYS A 8 5.43 -7.44 7.14
C LYS A 8 6.34 -6.62 6.23
N LEU A 9 6.79 -7.22 5.13
CA LEU A 9 7.62 -6.55 4.12
C LEU A 9 6.89 -5.39 3.42
N ASN A 10 5.56 -5.52 3.29
CA ASN A 10 4.68 -4.44 2.90
C ASN A 10 3.66 -4.19 4.04
N MET A 11 3.90 -3.17 4.86
CA MET A 11 2.89 -2.69 5.82
C MET A 11 1.85 -1.78 5.17
N ALA A 12 2.13 -1.28 3.96
CA ALA A 12 1.29 -0.31 3.28
C ALA A 12 0.12 -0.95 2.48
N GLY A 13 0.19 -2.25 2.21
CA GLY A 13 -0.83 -2.96 1.45
C GLY A 13 -0.94 -2.45 0.00
N VAL A 14 -2.18 -2.30 -0.48
CA VAL A 14 -2.55 -1.84 -1.85
C VAL A 14 -2.69 -0.33 -1.95
N ILE A 15 -2.79 0.33 -0.81
CA ILE A 15 -3.25 1.71 -0.74
C ILE A 15 -2.31 2.66 -1.51
N PRO A 16 -0.96 2.53 -1.42
CA PRO A 16 -0.07 3.42 -2.17
C PRO A 16 -0.20 3.30 -3.70
N PRO A 17 -0.19 2.10 -4.32
CA PRO A 17 -0.45 1.98 -5.76
C PRO A 17 -1.78 2.56 -6.22
N ILE A 18 -2.84 2.39 -5.42
CA ILE A 18 -4.17 2.96 -5.72
C ILE A 18 -4.10 4.48 -5.72
N PHE A 19 -3.54 5.08 -4.67
CA PHE A 19 -3.39 6.55 -4.59
C PHE A 19 -2.53 7.12 -5.72
N ALA A 20 -1.43 6.45 -6.07
CA ALA A 20 -0.61 6.86 -7.20
C ALA A 20 -1.43 6.86 -8.50
N SER A 21 -2.21 5.80 -8.76
CA SER A 21 -3.03 5.71 -9.96
C SER A 21 -4.16 6.74 -10.00
N SER A 22 -4.84 7.02 -8.88
CA SER A 22 -5.94 7.98 -8.84
C SER A 22 -5.47 9.43 -9.02
N ILE A 23 -4.31 9.79 -8.44
CA ILE A 23 -3.70 11.11 -8.61
C ILE A 23 -3.26 11.35 -10.05
N ILE A 24 -2.81 10.32 -10.76
CA ILE A 24 -2.38 10.44 -12.15
C ILE A 24 -3.58 10.49 -13.10
N LEU A 25 -4.60 9.67 -12.83
CA LEU A 25 -5.83 9.66 -13.64
C LEU A 25 -6.67 10.92 -13.44
N PHE A 26 -6.61 11.56 -12.27
CA PHE A 26 -7.44 12.74 -11.97
C PHE A 26 -7.19 13.92 -12.93
N PRO A 27 -5.96 14.41 -13.14
CA PRO A 27 -5.68 15.44 -14.14
C PRO A 27 -5.99 14.97 -15.56
N ALA A 28 -5.74 13.70 -15.89
CA ALA A 28 -6.03 13.16 -17.22
C ALA A 28 -7.54 13.18 -17.52
N THR A 29 -8.39 12.86 -16.52
CA THR A 29 -9.85 12.94 -16.65
C THR A 29 -10.36 14.37 -16.71
N LEU A 30 -9.76 15.30 -15.97
CA LEU A 30 -10.10 16.72 -16.08
C LEU A 30 -9.69 17.27 -17.45
N ALA A 31 -8.49 16.96 -17.91
CA ALA A 31 -8.01 17.39 -19.22
C ALA A 31 -8.83 16.78 -20.37
N SER A 32 -9.37 15.56 -20.23
CA SER A 32 -10.25 15.00 -21.25
C SER A 32 -11.65 15.63 -21.26
N TRP A 33 -12.17 16.06 -20.11
CA TRP A 33 -13.46 16.76 -20.01
C TRP A 33 -13.37 18.23 -20.43
N PHE A 34 -12.29 18.92 -20.07
CA PHE A 34 -12.07 20.34 -20.38
C PHE A 34 -11.29 20.57 -21.67
N GLY A 35 -10.57 19.57 -22.18
CA GLY A 35 -9.80 19.59 -23.43
C GLY A 35 -10.51 18.93 -24.60
N ALA A 36 -11.83 18.67 -24.50
CA ALA A 36 -12.63 18.36 -25.68
C ALA A 36 -12.40 19.46 -26.74
N PRO A 37 -12.21 19.12 -28.02
CA PRO A 37 -11.90 20.10 -29.05
C PRO A 37 -13.06 21.08 -29.13
N ALA A 38 -12.87 22.30 -28.62
CA ALA A 38 -13.70 23.42 -28.96
C ALA A 38 -13.57 23.58 -30.48
N SER A 39 -14.64 23.22 -31.19
CA SER A 39 -14.82 23.41 -32.62
C SER A 39 -14.98 24.89 -32.97
N ASP A 40 -14.15 25.78 -32.39
CA ASP A 40 -14.25 27.22 -32.57
C ASP A 40 -12.85 27.86 -32.65
N PRO A 41 -12.41 28.30 -33.83
CA PRO A 41 -11.04 28.77 -34.09
C PRO A 41 -10.78 30.21 -33.63
N SER A 42 -11.52 30.73 -32.63
CA SER A 42 -11.57 32.17 -32.33
C SER A 42 -11.22 32.59 -30.91
N ILE A 43 -10.76 31.69 -30.03
CA ILE A 43 -10.28 32.08 -28.70
C ILE A 43 -8.77 31.81 -28.58
N GLU A 44 -7.99 32.72 -29.16
CA GLU A 44 -6.53 32.89 -28.98
C GLU A 44 -6.14 33.43 -27.58
N GLY A 45 -7.05 33.40 -26.62
CA GLY A 45 -6.86 33.93 -25.27
C GLY A 45 -6.66 32.82 -24.25
N PHE A 46 -5.41 32.38 -24.09
CA PHE A 46 -4.81 31.65 -22.96
C PHE A 46 -4.23 30.27 -23.34
N ASN A 47 -2.92 30.28 -23.62
CA ASN A 47 -2.02 29.14 -23.88
C ASN A 47 -1.88 28.20 -22.67
N LEU A 48 -2.98 27.66 -22.18
CA LEU A 48 -2.98 26.54 -21.23
C LEU A 48 -3.51 25.27 -21.91
N ASN A 49 -4.39 25.38 -22.89
CA ASN A 49 -5.00 24.21 -23.55
C ASN A 49 -4.00 23.34 -24.33
N SER A 50 -2.95 23.91 -24.95
CA SER A 50 -1.91 23.12 -25.62
C SER A 50 -0.97 22.42 -24.63
N LEU A 51 -0.57 23.10 -23.55
CA LEU A 51 0.25 22.50 -22.49
C LEU A 51 -0.49 21.43 -21.70
N PHE A 52 -1.78 21.62 -21.41
CA PHE A 52 -2.61 20.59 -20.75
C PHE A 52 -2.94 19.43 -21.68
N ALA A 53 -3.15 19.67 -22.98
CA ALA A 53 -3.33 18.61 -23.96
C ALA A 53 -2.03 17.83 -24.22
N ASP A 54 -0.87 18.50 -24.29
CA ASP A 54 0.44 17.87 -24.42
C ASP A 54 0.86 17.14 -23.13
N PHE A 55 0.52 17.67 -21.95
CA PHE A 55 0.66 16.96 -20.68
C PHE A 55 -0.25 15.73 -20.61
N ALA A 56 -1.52 15.85 -21.04
CA ALA A 56 -2.45 14.73 -21.06
C ALA A 56 -2.06 13.66 -22.09
N ALA A 57 -1.53 14.06 -23.25
CA ALA A 57 -0.94 13.17 -24.24
C ALA A 57 0.35 12.51 -23.73
N SER A 58 1.15 13.24 -22.95
CA SER A 58 2.36 12.71 -22.31
C SER A 58 2.08 11.81 -21.10
N LEU A 59 0.88 11.92 -20.54
CA LEU A 59 0.34 11.10 -19.45
C LEU A 59 -0.56 9.97 -19.98
N SER A 60 -0.56 9.73 -21.29
CA SER A 60 -1.22 8.58 -21.90
C SER A 60 -0.45 7.29 -21.55
N PRO A 61 -1.15 6.19 -21.21
CA PRO A 61 -0.52 4.90 -20.96
C PRO A 61 0.35 4.47 -22.14
N GLY A 62 1.64 4.20 -21.88
CA GLY A 62 2.61 3.78 -22.90
C GLY A 62 3.71 4.78 -23.22
N GLN A 63 3.66 6.01 -22.69
CA GLN A 63 4.80 6.91 -22.78
C GLN A 63 5.83 6.67 -21.66
N PRO A 64 7.15 6.76 -21.94
CA PRO A 64 8.19 6.58 -20.93
C PRO A 64 8.12 7.61 -19.79
N LEU A 65 7.58 8.81 -20.06
CA LEU A 65 7.37 9.84 -19.03
C LEU A 65 6.33 9.40 -17.99
N TYR A 66 5.22 8.82 -18.44
CA TYR A 66 4.17 8.28 -17.57
C TYR A 66 4.73 7.17 -16.66
N ILE A 67 5.51 6.24 -17.22
CA ILE A 67 6.16 5.14 -16.48
C ILE A 67 7.05 5.66 -15.35
N VAL A 68 7.91 6.65 -15.63
CA VAL A 68 8.84 7.21 -14.64
C VAL A 68 8.08 7.98 -13.55
N LEU A 69 7.11 8.82 -13.94
CA LEU A 69 6.29 9.57 -12.99
C LEU A 69 5.46 8.64 -12.11
N TYR A 70 4.89 7.57 -12.68
CA TYR A 70 4.14 6.57 -11.95
C TYR A 70 5.01 5.79 -10.98
N ALA A 71 6.21 5.36 -11.40
CA ALA A 71 7.18 4.70 -10.54
C ALA A 71 7.59 5.58 -9.35
N CYS A 72 7.91 6.85 -9.59
CA CYS A 72 8.24 7.81 -8.54
C CYS A 72 7.07 8.04 -7.59
N ALA A 73 5.85 8.18 -8.11
CA ALA A 73 4.65 8.34 -7.30
C ALA A 73 4.40 7.13 -6.39
N ILE A 74 4.52 5.89 -6.91
CA ILE A 74 4.37 4.67 -6.09
C ILE A 74 5.38 4.64 -4.95
N ILE A 75 6.66 4.90 -5.24
CA ILE A 75 7.73 4.88 -4.21
C ILE A 75 7.45 5.95 -3.16
N PHE A 76 7.13 7.17 -3.57
CA PHE A 76 6.79 8.26 -2.68
C PHE A 76 5.61 7.92 -1.76
N PHE A 77 4.50 7.45 -2.33
CA PHE A 77 3.31 7.09 -1.54
C PHE A 77 3.56 5.88 -0.64
N CYS A 78 4.42 4.93 -1.02
CA CYS A 78 4.74 3.77 -0.19
C CYS A 78 5.49 4.18 1.09
N PHE A 79 6.45 5.11 0.96
CA PHE A 79 7.15 5.68 2.11
C PHE A 79 6.22 6.57 2.94
N PHE A 80 5.47 7.45 2.29
CA PHE A 80 4.57 8.38 2.97
C PHE A 80 3.47 7.65 3.76
N TYR A 81 2.82 6.66 3.16
CA TYR A 81 1.79 5.88 3.81
C TYR A 81 2.34 5.07 5.00
N THR A 82 3.51 4.44 4.83
CA THR A 82 4.10 3.66 5.93
C THR A 82 4.48 4.55 7.11
N ALA A 83 5.03 5.75 6.85
CA ALA A 83 5.37 6.70 7.90
C ALA A 83 4.14 7.27 8.64
N LEU A 84 3.01 7.42 7.94
CA LEU A 84 1.76 7.89 8.56
C LEU A 84 1.11 6.82 9.45
N VAL A 85 1.11 5.56 9.01
CA VAL A 85 0.42 4.48 9.71
C VAL A 85 1.26 3.89 10.83
N PHE A 86 2.58 3.82 10.67
CA PHE A 86 3.44 3.16 11.62
C PHE A 86 4.14 4.14 12.58
N ASN A 87 3.73 4.10 13.85
CA ASN A 87 4.42 4.83 14.91
C ASN A 87 5.45 3.93 15.63
N SER A 88 6.72 4.07 15.26
CA SER A 88 7.85 3.32 15.86
C SER A 88 8.01 3.57 17.36
N LYS A 89 7.65 4.77 17.84
CA LYS A 89 7.76 5.14 19.26
C LYS A 89 6.68 4.46 20.09
N GLU A 90 5.44 4.51 19.62
CA GLU A 90 4.32 3.85 20.28
C GLU A 90 4.48 2.33 20.32
N THR A 91 5.00 1.74 19.24
CA THR A 91 5.29 0.29 19.19
C THR A 91 6.38 -0.09 20.21
N ALA A 92 7.43 0.72 20.35
CA ALA A 92 8.47 0.51 21.36
C ALA A 92 7.94 0.64 22.80
N ASP A 93 7.05 1.61 23.05
CA ASP A 93 6.41 1.78 24.36
C ASP A 93 5.44 0.64 24.68
N ASN A 94 4.67 0.15 23.70
CA ASN A 94 3.82 -1.02 23.86
C ASN A 94 4.63 -2.28 24.16
N LEU A 95 5.79 -2.47 23.51
CA LEU A 95 6.71 -3.56 23.82
C LEU A 95 7.21 -3.48 25.27
N LYS A 96 7.62 -2.28 25.71
CA LYS A 96 8.06 -2.03 27.08
C LYS A 96 6.95 -2.31 28.11
N LYS A 97 5.71 -1.85 27.85
CA LYS A 97 4.54 -2.11 28.71
C LYS A 97 4.18 -3.60 28.77
N SER A 98 4.39 -4.32 27.68
CA SER A 98 4.13 -5.77 27.57
C SER A 98 5.24 -6.63 28.19
N GLY A 99 6.28 -6.01 28.78
CA GLY A 99 7.44 -6.71 29.35
C GLY A 99 8.38 -7.33 28.31
N ALA A 100 8.17 -7.04 27.01
CA ALA A 100 9.00 -7.54 25.92
C ALA A 100 10.15 -6.57 25.62
N PHE A 101 11.35 -7.09 25.37
CA PHE A 101 12.51 -6.29 25.02
C PHE A 101 13.31 -6.96 23.89
N LEU A 102 13.91 -6.13 23.02
CA LEU A 102 14.83 -6.64 22.01
C LEU A 102 16.19 -6.95 22.65
N PRO A 103 16.76 -8.15 22.41
CA PRO A 103 18.09 -8.48 22.92
C PRO A 103 19.13 -7.54 22.32
N GLY A 104 19.99 -6.97 23.17
CA GLY A 104 21.07 -6.08 22.76
C GLY A 104 20.72 -4.59 22.62
N ILE A 105 19.46 -4.19 22.82
CA ILE A 105 19.01 -2.79 22.68
C ILE A 105 18.30 -2.34 23.96
N ARG A 106 18.64 -1.15 24.47
CA ARG A 106 18.01 -0.60 25.70
C ARG A 106 16.53 -0.24 25.44
N PRO A 107 15.57 -0.70 26.27
CA PRO A 107 14.14 -0.39 26.07
C PRO A 107 13.83 1.11 26.07
N GLY A 108 12.93 1.54 25.18
CA GLY A 108 12.51 2.95 25.01
C GLY A 108 12.99 3.52 23.68
N ASP A 109 13.58 4.71 23.71
CA ASP A 109 13.97 5.46 22.50
C ASP A 109 14.96 4.71 21.58
N GLN A 110 15.85 3.88 22.15
CA GLN A 110 16.80 3.09 21.34
C GLN A 110 16.09 1.98 20.57
N THR A 111 15.08 1.35 21.18
CA THR A 111 14.21 0.38 20.49
C THR A 111 13.43 1.05 19.36
N ALA A 112 12.88 2.24 19.59
CA ALA A 112 12.15 2.99 18.57
C ALA A 112 13.04 3.31 17.36
N LYS A 113 14.27 3.82 17.59
CA LYS A 113 15.24 4.12 16.52
C LYS A 113 15.67 2.87 15.74
N TYR A 114 15.78 1.73 16.42
CA TYR A 114 16.12 0.48 15.76
C TYR A 114 14.98 -0.02 14.86
N ILE A 115 13.75 -0.04 15.38
CA ILE A 115 12.56 -0.41 14.62
C ILE A 115 12.41 0.50 13.40
N ASP A 116 12.59 1.81 13.58
CA ASP A 116 12.51 2.79 12.49
C ASP A 116 13.54 2.51 11.38
N LYS A 117 14.80 2.27 11.74
CA LYS A 117 15.86 1.91 10.77
C LYS A 117 15.53 0.63 10.00
N VAL A 118 14.96 -0.38 10.69
CA VAL A 118 14.58 -1.65 10.06
C VAL A 118 13.40 -1.45 9.12
N LEU A 119 12.41 -0.65 9.52
CA LEU A 119 11.24 -0.33 8.69
C LEU A 119 11.64 0.40 7.43
N VAL A 120 12.46 1.44 7.49
CA VAL A 120 12.92 2.20 6.31
C VAL A 120 13.59 1.27 5.29
N ARG A 121 14.35 0.27 5.73
CA ARG A 121 14.99 -0.71 4.83
C ARG A 121 13.98 -1.70 4.24
N LEU A 122 13.04 -2.18 5.06
CA LEU A 122 11.96 -3.06 4.59
C LEU A 122 11.06 -2.35 3.58
N THR A 123 10.67 -1.12 3.85
CA THR A 123 9.83 -0.32 2.96
C THR A 123 10.53 0.02 1.66
N LEU A 124 11.85 0.24 1.68
CA LEU A 124 12.61 0.48 0.46
C LEU A 124 12.57 -0.74 -0.48
N ILE A 125 12.80 -1.94 0.06
CA ILE A 125 12.73 -3.19 -0.71
C ILE A 125 11.29 -3.47 -1.15
N GLY A 126 10.31 -3.25 -0.28
CA GLY A 126 8.89 -3.41 -0.59
C GLY A 126 8.40 -2.47 -1.67
N ALA A 127 8.79 -1.19 -1.64
CA ALA A 127 8.44 -0.20 -2.65
C ALA A 127 9.00 -0.59 -4.02
N ILE A 128 10.27 -1.00 -4.10
CA ILE A 128 10.89 -1.46 -5.35
C ILE A 128 10.15 -2.68 -5.91
N TYR A 129 9.78 -3.64 -5.06
CA TYR A 129 9.01 -4.81 -5.48
C TYR A 129 7.64 -4.42 -6.06
N ILE A 130 6.88 -3.59 -5.35
CA ILE A 130 5.56 -3.13 -5.78
C ILE A 130 5.66 -2.36 -7.11
N THR A 131 6.61 -1.42 -7.19
CA THR A 131 6.87 -0.67 -8.43
C THR A 131 7.21 -1.61 -9.58
N GLY A 132 8.05 -2.62 -9.36
CA GLY A 132 8.38 -3.63 -10.37
C GLY A 132 7.16 -4.41 -10.86
N VAL A 133 6.28 -4.85 -9.95
CA VAL A 133 5.04 -5.58 -10.30
C VAL A 133 4.07 -4.69 -11.07
N CYS A 134 3.94 -3.40 -10.71
CA CYS A 134 3.09 -2.46 -11.45
C CYS A 134 3.64 -2.14 -12.85
N LEU A 135 4.96 -1.99 -12.98
CA LEU A 135 5.63 -1.64 -14.23
C LEU A 135 5.70 -2.79 -15.24
N LEU A 136 5.72 -4.03 -14.76
CA LEU A 136 5.83 -5.22 -15.61
C LEU A 136 4.80 -5.23 -16.75
N PRO A 137 3.49 -5.13 -16.50
CA PRO A 137 2.50 -5.13 -17.59
C PRO A 137 2.57 -3.88 -18.47
N GLU A 138 2.94 -2.71 -17.93
CA GLU A 138 3.17 -1.52 -18.77
C GLU A 138 4.31 -1.73 -19.76
N PHE A 139 5.39 -2.37 -19.32
CA PHE A 139 6.51 -2.71 -20.19
C PHE A 139 6.12 -3.74 -21.26
N LEU A 140 5.24 -4.69 -20.94
CA LEU A 140 4.70 -5.64 -21.92
C LEU A 140 3.81 -4.96 -22.97
N VAL A 141 2.96 -4.01 -22.55
CA VAL A 141 2.11 -3.25 -23.48
C VAL A 141 2.97 -2.40 -24.42
N PHE A 142 4.00 -1.73 -23.89
CA PHE A 142 4.93 -0.93 -24.69
C PHE A 142 5.74 -1.78 -25.68
N GLY A 143 6.27 -2.93 -25.24
CA GLY A 143 7.16 -3.78 -26.05
C GLY A 143 6.44 -4.69 -27.06
N TYR A 144 5.29 -5.25 -26.69
CA TYR A 144 4.60 -6.28 -27.49
C TYR A 144 3.26 -5.82 -28.09
N ASN A 145 2.78 -4.60 -27.81
CA ASN A 145 1.53 -4.03 -28.33
C ASN A 145 0.28 -4.90 -28.09
N ILE A 146 0.30 -5.76 -27.07
CA ILE A 146 -0.87 -6.57 -26.68
C ILE A 146 -1.73 -5.70 -25.76
N PRO A 147 -2.97 -5.34 -26.13
CA PRO A 147 -3.84 -4.53 -25.28
C PRO A 147 -4.26 -5.35 -24.06
N PHE A 148 -3.51 -5.21 -22.98
CA PHE A 148 -3.82 -5.86 -21.71
C PHE A 148 -4.88 -5.04 -20.98
N TYR A 149 -6.14 -5.48 -21.02
CA TYR A 149 -7.25 -4.84 -20.30
C TYR A 149 -7.08 -4.90 -18.78
N PHE A 150 -6.25 -5.82 -18.27
CA PHE A 150 -5.83 -5.90 -16.88
C PHE A 150 -4.48 -5.17 -16.67
N GLY A 151 -4.51 -3.86 -16.39
CA GLY A 151 -3.30 -3.12 -16.03
C GLY A 151 -2.59 -3.66 -14.77
N GLY A 152 -1.34 -3.25 -14.54
CA GLY A 152 -0.56 -3.70 -13.37
C GLY A 152 -1.19 -3.33 -12.04
N THR A 153 -1.85 -2.18 -11.98
CA THR A 153 -2.60 -1.74 -10.81
C THR A 153 -3.77 -2.67 -10.50
N SER A 154 -4.54 -3.10 -11.50
CA SER A 154 -5.71 -3.97 -11.25
C SER A 154 -5.29 -5.38 -10.82
N LEU A 155 -4.20 -5.91 -11.39
CA LEU A 155 -3.63 -7.18 -10.96
C LEU A 155 -3.11 -7.13 -9.51
N LEU A 156 -2.41 -6.05 -9.14
CA LEU A 156 -1.93 -5.85 -7.77
C LEU A 156 -3.11 -5.74 -6.79
N ILE A 157 -4.15 -4.98 -7.15
CA ILE A 157 -5.37 -4.84 -6.33
C ILE A 157 -5.99 -6.22 -6.05
N ILE A 158 -6.16 -7.06 -7.07
CA ILE A 158 -6.76 -8.39 -6.90
C ILE A 158 -5.94 -9.24 -5.90
N VAL A 159 -4.63 -9.32 -6.08
CA VAL A 159 -3.76 -10.17 -5.24
C VAL A 159 -3.75 -9.71 -3.79
N VAL A 160 -3.68 -8.41 -3.54
CA VAL A 160 -3.55 -7.93 -2.16
C VAL A 160 -4.90 -7.85 -1.45
N VAL A 161 -5.99 -7.48 -2.13
CA VAL A 161 -7.33 -7.54 -1.52
C VAL A 161 -7.70 -8.98 -1.16
N THR A 162 -7.36 -9.96 -2.01
CA THR A 162 -7.55 -11.38 -1.67
C THR A 162 -6.71 -11.80 -0.47
N MET A 163 -5.46 -11.33 -0.35
CA MET A 163 -4.62 -11.59 0.82
C MET A 163 -5.17 -10.94 2.09
N ASP A 164 -5.65 -9.70 2.02
CA ASP A 164 -6.27 -8.99 3.13
C ASP A 164 -7.58 -9.66 3.57
N PHE A 165 -8.40 -10.09 2.61
CA PHE A 165 -9.62 -10.85 2.90
C PHE A 165 -9.29 -12.16 3.63
N MET A 166 -8.30 -12.91 3.16
CA MET A 166 -7.88 -14.15 3.83
C MET A 166 -7.34 -13.90 5.24
N ALA A 167 -6.56 -12.84 5.45
CA ALA A 167 -6.05 -12.48 6.77
C ALA A 167 -7.16 -12.09 7.75
N GLN A 168 -8.16 -11.32 7.30
CA GLN A 168 -9.33 -10.97 8.10
C GLN A 168 -10.18 -12.21 8.44
N LEU A 169 -10.36 -13.10 7.47
CA LEU A 169 -11.12 -14.35 7.64
C LEU A 169 -10.43 -15.27 8.66
N GLN A 170 -9.11 -15.43 8.58
CA GLN A 170 -8.33 -16.17 9.57
C GLN A 170 -8.44 -15.57 10.98
N SER A 171 -8.34 -14.24 11.11
CA SER A 171 -8.50 -13.55 12.39
C SER A 171 -9.90 -13.78 12.98
N TYR A 172 -10.93 -13.76 12.13
CA TYR A 172 -12.30 -14.04 12.54
C TYR A 172 -12.48 -15.49 13.03
N ILE A 173 -11.99 -16.48 12.27
CA ILE A 173 -12.04 -17.90 12.68
C ILE A 173 -11.30 -18.12 14.01
N MET A 174 -10.12 -17.51 14.18
CA MET A 174 -9.34 -17.64 15.41
C MET A 174 -10.10 -17.09 16.62
N SER A 175 -10.80 -15.96 16.49
CA SER A 175 -11.62 -15.41 17.58
C SER A 175 -12.76 -16.35 18.00
N GLN A 176 -13.41 -17.03 17.06
CA GLN A 176 -14.46 -18.02 17.38
C GLN A 176 -13.91 -19.27 18.07
N GLN A 177 -12.72 -19.73 17.68
CA GLN A 177 -12.06 -20.85 18.36
C GLN A 177 -11.70 -20.51 19.81
N TYR A 178 -11.28 -19.27 20.08
CA TYR A 178 -11.07 -18.78 21.44
C TYR A 178 -12.37 -18.79 22.28
N GLU A 179 -13.49 -18.33 21.72
CA GLU A 179 -14.77 -18.32 22.43
C GLU A 179 -15.27 -19.75 22.75
N SER A 180 -15.08 -20.69 21.82
CA SER A 180 -15.41 -22.12 22.00
C SER A 180 -14.54 -22.79 23.09
N LEU A 181 -13.25 -22.46 23.14
CA LEU A 181 -12.31 -22.96 24.16
C LEU A 181 -12.60 -22.36 25.55
N MET A 182 -12.92 -21.06 25.62
CA MET A 182 -13.29 -20.41 26.89
C MET A 182 -14.65 -20.92 27.42
N LYS A 183 -15.65 -21.11 26.54
CA LYS A 183 -16.97 -21.66 26.91
C LYS A 183 -16.88 -23.11 27.41
N LYS A 184 -15.98 -23.92 26.86
CA LYS A 184 -15.76 -25.31 27.31
C LYS A 184 -15.09 -25.40 28.69
N SER A 185 -14.32 -24.37 29.10
CA SER A 185 -13.70 -24.33 30.44
C SER A 185 -14.63 -23.82 31.54
N SER A 186 -15.65 -23.02 31.18
CA SER A 186 -16.59 -22.42 32.15
C SER A 186 -17.70 -23.35 32.64
N PHE A 187 -17.89 -24.53 32.03
CA PHE A 187 -18.88 -25.51 32.50
C PHE A 187 -18.27 -26.52 33.47
N LYS A 188 -18.06 -26.08 34.71
CA LYS A 188 -18.11 -26.96 35.89
C LYS A 188 -18.86 -26.23 37.01
N PRO A 189 -20.20 -26.27 37.06
CA PRO A 189 -20.89 -26.00 38.31
C PRO A 189 -20.53 -27.18 39.23
N GLY A 190 -19.68 -26.90 40.22
CA GLY A 190 -19.33 -27.85 41.26
C GLY A 190 -20.57 -28.18 42.08
N GLY A 191 -21.34 -29.15 41.61
CA GLY A 191 -22.29 -29.90 42.41
C GLY A 191 -21.57 -31.00 43.17
N ALA A 192 -21.96 -31.13 44.44
CA ALA A 192 -21.74 -32.26 45.34
C ALA A 192 -20.31 -32.49 45.85
N LEU A 193 -20.15 -32.28 47.17
CA LEU A 193 -19.61 -33.20 48.18
C LEU A 193 -19.91 -32.49 49.54
N ARG A 194 -21.01 -32.86 50.22
CA ARG A 194 -21.03 -33.73 51.41
C ARG A 194 -20.04 -33.32 52.49
#